data_AF-A0A9E7ACI5-F1
#
_entry.id   AF-A0A9E7ACI5-F1
#
_cell.length_a   1.000
_cell.length_b   1.000
_cell.length_c   1.000
_cell.angle_alpha   90.00
_cell.angle_beta   90.00
_cell.angle_gamma   90.00
#
_symmetry.space_group_name_H-M   'P 1'
#
loop_
_entity.id
_entity.type
_entity.pdbx_description
1 polymer ?
#
loop_
_entity_poly.entity_id
_entity_poly.type
_entity_poly.pdbx_seq_one_letter_code
_entity_poly.pdbx_strand_id
1 'polypeptide(L)'
;MTQHLKQRLILGGLALTLALLPGQHIARAQEAPPMAEAEAPRPPLPPQSFPSPEAGFAALAEAIAGHDERRLLRVLGQRAIALVRSGDPVADRAARDRFTAAYAAKHEILRSAPGRATLQIGTDDWPLPIPMVQRGQAWRFDAREGAQELLDRRIGRNELDTIAALRTLVEVQDEYARTAGRQGALRSYARRFFSTPGQRDGLYWATDEGEAPSPLGPLAAAASEGGYARRGPGEAPRPFHGYLFRMLEGQGPAARGGEMDYVVNGRMIGGFAVLAIPAQYGVSGIQSFLVSHQGQVYQANLGPQTAQIARGITRFDPGPGWVVVPE
;
A
#
# COMPACT_ATOMS: atom_id res chain seq x y z
N MET A 1 8.68 -38.40 -53.54
CA MET A 1 7.27 -38.71 -53.17
C MET A 1 6.66 -37.41 -52.63
N THR A 2 6.12 -36.61 -53.57
CA THR A 2 4.66 -36.30 -53.68
C THR A 2 4.18 -35.46 -52.50
N GLN A 3 4.08 -34.12 -52.65
CA GLN A 3 2.86 -33.38 -53.10
C GLN A 3 1.70 -33.56 -52.09
N HIS A 4 0.89 -32.60 -51.65
CA HIS A 4 0.48 -31.24 -52.02
C HIS A 4 -0.19 -30.65 -50.73
N LEU A 5 -0.35 -29.34 -50.46
CA LEU A 5 -1.32 -28.35 -50.97
C LEU A 5 -1.11 -27.11 -50.03
N LYS A 6 -0.68 -25.87 -50.40
CA LYS A 6 -1.33 -24.77 -51.17
C LYS A 6 -2.82 -24.64 -50.84
N GLN A 7 -3.45 -23.52 -50.48
CA GLN A 7 -3.44 -22.11 -50.90
C GLN A 7 -4.17 -21.30 -49.79
N ARG A 8 -3.77 -20.09 -49.36
CA ARG A 8 -3.80 -18.75 -49.99
C ARG A 8 -5.19 -18.07 -50.05
N LEU A 9 -5.18 -16.81 -49.58
CA LEU A 9 -5.87 -15.62 -50.15
C LEU A 9 -7.40 -15.47 -49.79
N ILE A 10 -8.04 -14.31 -49.56
CA ILE A 10 -7.77 -12.89 -49.90
C ILE A 10 -8.53 -11.94 -48.93
N LEU A 11 -7.96 -10.74 -48.75
CA LEU A 11 -8.65 -9.47 -48.54
C LEU A 11 -9.90 -9.27 -49.44
N GLY A 12 -10.80 -8.39 -49.03
CA GLY A 12 -11.72 -7.76 -49.98
C GLY A 12 -12.75 -6.87 -49.31
N GLY A 13 -12.43 -5.60 -49.12
CA GLY A 13 -13.46 -4.57 -49.05
C GLY A 13 -13.92 -4.22 -50.47
N LEU A 14 -15.20 -3.88 -50.65
CA LEU A 14 -15.61 -2.86 -51.63
C LEU A 14 -17.09 -2.48 -51.51
N ALA A 15 -17.28 -1.17 -51.61
CA ALA A 15 -18.32 -0.45 -52.37
C ALA A 15 -19.81 -0.79 -52.19
N LEU A 16 -20.45 0.19 -51.56
CA LEU A 16 -21.70 0.81 -51.95
C LEU A 16 -21.91 0.89 -53.48
N THR A 17 -22.97 0.26 -53.99
CA THR A 17 -23.65 0.64 -55.24
C THR A 17 -25.15 0.52 -55.07
N LEU A 18 -25.81 1.65 -55.31
CA LEU A 18 -27.24 1.91 -55.25
C LEU A 18 -27.93 1.23 -56.43
N ALA A 19 -28.96 0.42 -56.19
CA ALA A 19 -29.89 -0.03 -57.21
C ALA A 19 -31.34 0.24 -56.77
N LEU A 20 -31.99 1.14 -57.49
CA LEU A 20 -33.41 1.47 -57.40
C LEU A 20 -34.25 0.30 -57.95
N LEU A 21 -35.19 -0.22 -57.16
CA LEU A 21 -36.42 -0.84 -57.68
C LEU A 21 -37.60 -0.51 -56.74
N PRO A 22 -38.77 -0.12 -57.28
CA PRO A 22 -39.97 0.19 -56.50
C PRO A 22 -40.80 -1.07 -56.29
N GLY A 23 -41.31 -1.27 -55.08
CA GLY A 23 -42.17 -2.42 -54.78
C GLY A 23 -42.80 -2.29 -53.40
N GLN A 24 -44.10 -2.02 -53.40
CA GLN A 24 -44.91 -1.63 -52.26
C GLN A 24 -45.10 -2.78 -51.27
N HIS A 25 -44.79 -2.55 -49.99
CA HIS A 25 -45.54 -3.05 -48.84
C HIS A 25 -45.24 -2.14 -47.65
N ILE A 26 -46.18 -1.24 -47.31
CA ILE A 26 -46.15 -0.51 -46.03
C ILE A 26 -46.50 -1.53 -44.95
N ALA A 27 -45.48 -2.20 -44.41
CA ALA A 27 -45.58 -2.89 -43.14
C ALA A 27 -45.61 -1.83 -42.04
N ARG A 28 -46.74 -1.75 -41.33
CA ARG A 28 -46.92 -0.93 -40.13
C ARG A 28 -45.85 -1.37 -39.12
N ALA A 29 -44.88 -0.51 -38.83
CA ALA A 29 -43.89 -0.76 -37.80
C ALA A 29 -44.64 -1.01 -36.47
N GLN A 30 -44.50 -2.20 -35.90
CA GLN A 30 -44.85 -2.42 -34.51
C GLN A 30 -43.86 -1.61 -33.68
N GLU A 31 -44.37 -0.65 -32.90
CA GLU A 31 -43.58 0.04 -31.89
C GLU A 31 -42.94 -1.01 -30.97
N ALA A 32 -41.62 -0.95 -30.86
CA ALA A 32 -40.90 -1.75 -29.90
C ALA A 32 -41.44 -1.46 -28.49
N PRO A 33 -41.63 -2.46 -27.63
CA PRO A 33 -42.00 -2.22 -26.25
C PRO A 33 -40.96 -1.27 -25.62
N PRO A 34 -41.37 -0.32 -24.77
CA PRO A 34 -40.44 0.60 -24.15
C PRO A 34 -39.37 -0.22 -23.42
N MET A 35 -38.11 -0.02 -23.82
CA MET A 35 -36.96 -0.51 -23.07
C MET A 35 -37.15 -0.05 -21.63
N ALA A 36 -37.29 -1.01 -20.70
CA ALA A 36 -37.34 -0.71 -19.29
C ALA A 36 -36.18 0.23 -18.96
N GLU A 37 -36.51 1.44 -18.50
CA GLU A 37 -35.52 2.37 -17.96
C GLU A 37 -34.67 1.59 -16.97
N ALA A 38 -33.38 1.48 -17.25
CA ALA A 38 -32.44 0.93 -16.29
C ALA A 38 -32.56 1.78 -15.02
N GLU A 39 -33.17 1.21 -13.97
CA GLU A 39 -33.41 1.87 -12.69
C GLU A 39 -32.08 2.50 -12.24
N ALA A 40 -32.02 3.83 -12.21
CA ALA A 40 -30.83 4.55 -11.78
C ALA A 40 -30.37 3.96 -10.43
N PRO A 41 -29.06 3.73 -10.21
CA PRO A 41 -28.59 3.04 -9.02
C PRO A 41 -29.14 3.73 -7.77
N ARG A 42 -29.96 3.01 -6.99
CA ARG A 42 -30.58 3.56 -5.79
C ARG A 42 -29.50 4.20 -4.92
N PRO A 43 -29.72 5.43 -4.43
CA PRO A 43 -28.74 6.06 -3.57
C PRO A 43 -28.53 5.17 -2.34
N PRO A 44 -27.26 4.92 -1.94
CA PRO A 44 -26.97 4.04 -0.82
C PRO A 44 -27.67 4.54 0.45
N LEU A 45 -28.23 3.61 1.23
CA LEU A 45 -28.98 3.97 2.44
C LEU A 45 -28.09 4.85 3.35
N PRO A 46 -28.59 6.02 3.78
CA PRO A 46 -27.84 6.90 4.66
C PRO A 46 -27.68 6.25 6.05
N PRO A 47 -26.63 6.63 6.81
CA PRO A 47 -26.48 6.19 8.19
C PRO A 47 -27.68 6.60 9.03
N GLN A 48 -28.01 5.78 10.02
CA GLN A 48 -29.04 6.06 11.01
C GLN A 48 -28.76 7.41 11.71
N SER A 49 -29.83 8.14 12.00
CA SER A 49 -29.77 9.40 12.74
C SER A 49 -29.98 9.16 14.23
N PHE A 50 -29.19 9.84 15.06
CA PHE A 50 -29.24 9.75 16.50
C PHE A 50 -29.46 11.12 17.14
N PRO A 51 -30.13 11.20 18.30
CA PRO A 51 -30.31 12.46 19.02
C PRO A 51 -29.01 12.99 19.64
N SER A 52 -28.04 12.11 19.90
CA SER A 52 -26.75 12.48 20.50
C SER A 52 -25.63 11.51 20.08
N PRO A 53 -24.35 11.89 20.26
CA PRO A 53 -23.23 10.98 20.10
C PRO A 53 -23.32 9.74 21.00
N GLU A 54 -23.76 9.91 22.25
CA GLU A 54 -23.89 8.84 23.23
C GLU A 54 -24.84 7.75 22.73
N ALA A 55 -26.01 8.14 22.20
CA ALA A 55 -26.97 7.20 21.62
C ALA A 55 -26.42 6.47 20.38
N GLY A 56 -25.66 7.18 19.54
CA GLY A 56 -25.07 6.59 18.33
C GLY A 56 -23.93 5.62 18.62
N PHE A 57 -22.99 5.99 19.49
CA PHE A 57 -21.89 5.13 19.89
C PHE A 57 -22.36 3.93 20.72
N ALA A 58 -23.37 4.07 21.57
CA ALA A 58 -24.01 2.94 22.24
C ALA A 58 -24.65 1.97 21.22
N ALA A 59 -25.39 2.49 20.24
CA ALA A 59 -25.98 1.66 19.18
C ALA A 59 -24.92 0.93 18.33
N LEU A 60 -23.78 1.57 18.07
CA LEU A 60 -22.63 0.95 17.41
C LEU A 60 -22.05 -0.17 18.27
N ALA A 61 -21.77 0.10 19.55
CA ALA A 61 -21.19 -0.87 20.47
C ALA A 61 -22.07 -2.12 20.65
N GLU A 62 -23.38 -1.94 20.81
CA GLU A 62 -24.33 -3.04 20.88
C GLU A 62 -24.35 -3.89 19.59
N ALA A 63 -24.29 -3.23 18.42
CA ALA A 63 -24.26 -3.93 17.14
C ALA A 63 -22.95 -4.73 16.96
N ILE A 64 -21.82 -4.19 17.43
CA ILE A 64 -20.53 -4.88 17.41
C ILE A 64 -20.55 -6.10 18.34
N ALA A 65 -20.99 -5.91 19.59
CA ALA A 65 -21.05 -6.97 20.60
C ALA A 65 -22.01 -8.11 20.22
N GLY A 66 -23.13 -7.79 19.56
CA GLY A 66 -24.06 -8.78 19.03
C GLY A 66 -23.62 -9.45 17.72
N HIS A 67 -22.48 -9.06 17.15
CA HIS A 67 -22.07 -9.41 15.78
C HIS A 67 -23.17 -9.17 14.73
N ASP A 68 -24.04 -8.19 14.95
CA ASP A 68 -25.20 -7.91 14.10
C ASP A 68 -24.79 -7.00 12.94
N GLU A 69 -24.31 -7.65 11.88
CA GLU A 69 -23.84 -6.94 10.70
C GLU A 69 -24.92 -6.10 10.00
N ARG A 70 -26.18 -6.56 10.03
CA ARG A 70 -27.30 -5.80 9.46
C ARG A 70 -27.54 -4.53 10.27
N ARG A 71 -27.43 -4.59 11.60
CA ARG A 71 -27.48 -3.41 12.46
C ARG A 71 -26.28 -2.50 12.26
N LEU A 72 -25.06 -3.04 12.13
CA LEU A 72 -23.87 -2.25 11.82
C LEU A 72 -24.05 -1.41 10.53
N LEU A 73 -24.54 -2.03 9.46
CA LEU A 73 -24.78 -1.34 8.19
C LEU A 73 -25.93 -0.32 8.27
N ARG A 74 -26.91 -0.50 9.17
CA ARG A 74 -27.92 0.53 9.45
C ARG A 74 -27.34 1.72 10.21
N VAL A 75 -26.52 1.45 11.23
CA VAL A 75 -25.87 2.48 12.08
C VAL A 75 -24.87 3.31 11.26
N LEU A 76 -23.99 2.64 10.52
CA LEU A 76 -22.90 3.27 9.77
C LEU A 76 -23.27 3.68 8.34
N GLY A 77 -24.39 3.16 7.81
CA GLY A 77 -24.80 3.33 6.42
C GLY A 77 -24.09 2.37 5.45
N GLN A 78 -24.62 2.23 4.24
CA GLN A 78 -24.11 1.26 3.25
C GLN A 78 -22.69 1.56 2.74
N ARG A 79 -22.20 2.80 2.90
CA ARG A 79 -20.82 3.14 2.53
C ARG A 79 -19.78 2.50 3.46
N ALA A 80 -20.20 1.97 4.61
CA ALA A 80 -19.33 1.32 5.58
C ALA A 80 -19.12 -0.18 5.32
N ILE A 81 -19.63 -0.75 4.21
CA ILE A 81 -19.50 -2.19 3.92
C ILE A 81 -18.04 -2.65 4.01
N ALA A 82 -17.11 -1.92 3.39
CA ALA A 82 -15.68 -2.24 3.43
C ALA A 82 -15.03 -2.00 4.80
N LEU A 83 -15.69 -1.30 5.72
CA LEU A 83 -15.26 -1.11 7.11
C LEU A 83 -15.77 -2.23 8.03
N VAL A 84 -16.90 -2.84 7.67
CA VAL A 84 -17.58 -3.88 8.46
C VAL A 84 -17.16 -5.28 8.03
N ARG A 85 -16.71 -5.44 6.78
CA ARG A 85 -16.32 -6.71 6.16
C ARG A 85 -14.93 -6.59 5.53
N SER A 86 -13.95 -7.32 6.06
CA SER A 86 -12.62 -7.43 5.45
C SER A 86 -12.58 -8.44 4.30
N GLY A 87 -13.55 -9.36 4.23
CA GLY A 87 -13.52 -10.53 3.35
C GLY A 87 -13.09 -11.81 4.08
N ASP A 88 -12.62 -11.69 5.33
CA ASP A 88 -12.33 -12.80 6.23
C ASP A 88 -13.28 -12.76 7.44
N PRO A 89 -14.30 -13.63 7.50
CA PRO A 89 -15.24 -13.67 8.62
C PRO A 89 -14.61 -13.96 9.99
N VAL A 90 -13.47 -14.67 10.03
CA VAL A 90 -12.76 -14.99 11.28
C VAL A 90 -12.05 -13.74 11.78
N ALA A 91 -11.33 -13.04 10.89
CA ALA A 91 -10.69 -11.77 11.21
C ALA A 91 -11.72 -10.71 11.63
N ASP A 92 -12.86 -10.65 10.95
CA ASP A 92 -13.94 -9.72 11.27
C ASP A 92 -14.56 -10.02 12.65
N ARG A 93 -14.74 -11.30 13.00
CA ARG A 93 -15.21 -11.70 14.34
C ARG A 93 -14.20 -11.30 15.41
N ALA A 94 -12.92 -11.65 15.22
CA ALA A 94 -11.86 -11.31 16.15
C ALA A 94 -11.68 -9.78 16.32
N ALA A 95 -11.91 -8.99 15.27
CA ALA A 95 -11.92 -7.53 15.36
C ALA A 95 -13.09 -7.00 16.22
N ARG A 96 -14.29 -7.58 16.06
CA ARG A 96 -15.47 -7.23 16.87
C ARG A 96 -15.30 -7.63 18.34
N ASP A 97 -14.71 -8.78 18.62
CA ASP A 97 -14.41 -9.23 19.99
C ASP A 97 -13.40 -8.30 20.68
N ARG A 98 -12.32 -7.93 19.98
CA ARG A 98 -11.32 -6.97 20.48
C ARG A 98 -11.93 -5.61 20.77
N PHE A 99 -12.77 -5.10 19.87
CA PHE A 99 -13.51 -3.86 20.12
C PHE A 99 -14.36 -3.98 21.39
N THR A 100 -15.11 -5.07 21.54
CA THR A 100 -16.06 -5.25 22.66
C THR A 100 -15.30 -5.29 23.99
N ALA A 101 -14.18 -6.01 24.05
CA ALA A 101 -13.31 -6.05 25.22
C ALA A 101 -12.72 -4.67 25.54
N ALA A 102 -12.21 -3.95 24.53
CA ALA A 102 -11.64 -2.60 24.72
C ALA A 102 -12.69 -1.59 25.20
N TYR A 103 -13.88 -1.59 24.58
CA TYR A 103 -15.00 -0.73 24.96
C TYR A 103 -15.46 -0.98 26.40
N ALA A 104 -15.53 -2.25 26.81
CA ALA A 104 -15.88 -2.62 28.18
C ALA A 104 -14.81 -2.23 29.20
N ALA A 105 -13.53 -2.32 28.83
CA ALA A 105 -12.42 -1.95 29.71
C ALA A 105 -12.40 -0.44 30.01
N LYS A 106 -12.57 0.40 28.99
CA LYS A 106 -12.70 1.86 29.09
C LYS A 106 -13.32 2.39 27.80
N HIS A 107 -14.22 3.35 27.90
CA HIS A 107 -14.63 4.13 26.74
C HIS A 107 -14.97 5.57 27.13
N GLU A 108 -14.66 6.50 26.24
CA GLU A 108 -14.92 7.92 26.43
C GLU A 108 -15.33 8.55 25.10
N ILE A 109 -16.31 9.46 25.14
CA ILE A 109 -16.73 10.21 23.96
C ILE A 109 -16.09 11.58 24.01
N LEU A 110 -15.12 11.81 23.13
CA LEU A 110 -14.47 13.10 22.96
C LEU A 110 -15.23 13.98 21.97
N ARG A 111 -15.59 15.19 22.38
CA ARG A 111 -16.16 16.22 21.51
C ARG A 111 -15.04 17.08 20.93
N SER A 112 -14.33 16.53 19.95
CA SER A 112 -13.09 17.09 19.37
C SER A 112 -13.28 18.43 18.65
N ALA A 113 -14.51 18.77 18.22
CA ALA A 113 -14.86 20.07 17.65
C ALA A 113 -16.39 20.28 17.76
N PRO A 114 -16.89 21.52 17.57
CA PRO A 114 -18.33 21.77 17.46
C PRO A 114 -18.99 20.85 16.40
N GLY A 115 -20.03 20.12 16.81
CA GLY A 115 -20.72 19.18 15.92
C GLY A 115 -19.92 17.93 15.55
N ARG A 116 -18.86 17.60 16.28
CA ARG A 116 -18.04 16.40 16.05
C ARG A 116 -17.80 15.63 17.34
N ALA A 117 -17.89 14.30 17.26
CA ALA A 117 -17.59 13.41 18.37
C ALA A 117 -16.80 12.17 17.90
N THR A 118 -15.83 11.76 18.70
CA THR A 118 -14.98 10.58 18.48
C THR A 118 -15.07 9.69 19.72
N LEU A 119 -15.22 8.39 19.53
CA LEU A 119 -15.18 7.41 20.61
C LEU A 119 -13.73 6.95 20.82
N GLN A 120 -13.24 7.03 22.05
CA GLN A 120 -12.02 6.35 22.48
C GLN A 120 -12.38 5.08 23.23
N ILE A 121 -11.60 4.03 23.04
CA ILE A 121 -11.79 2.72 23.68
C ILE A 121 -10.47 2.16 24.21
N GLY A 122 -10.58 1.31 25.24
CA GLY A 122 -9.44 0.62 25.85
C GLY A 122 -8.60 1.53 26.75
N THR A 123 -7.69 0.90 27.49
CA THR A 123 -6.78 1.59 28.43
C THR A 123 -5.77 2.50 27.74
N ASP A 124 -5.54 2.27 26.46
CA ASP A 124 -4.58 3.02 25.63
C ASP A 124 -5.24 4.22 24.93
N ASP A 125 -6.49 4.55 25.30
CA ASP A 125 -7.27 5.67 24.78
C ASP A 125 -7.38 5.68 23.24
N TRP A 126 -7.51 4.49 22.66
CA TRP A 126 -7.48 4.29 21.21
C TRP A 126 -8.68 4.99 20.56
N PRO A 127 -8.46 6.02 19.72
CA PRO A 127 -9.55 6.73 19.05
C PRO A 127 -10.08 5.90 17.89
N LEU A 128 -11.38 5.61 17.90
CA LEU A 128 -12.04 4.96 16.78
C LEU A 128 -11.97 5.83 15.52
N PRO A 129 -11.71 5.21 14.36
CA PRO A 129 -11.51 5.95 13.13
C PRO A 129 -12.80 6.54 12.56
N ILE A 130 -13.98 6.04 12.96
CA ILE A 130 -15.27 6.50 12.41
C ILE A 130 -15.93 7.51 13.38
N PRO A 131 -15.86 8.83 13.09
CA PRO A 131 -16.46 9.84 13.95
C PRO A 131 -17.98 9.92 13.74
N MET A 132 -18.65 10.56 14.69
CA MET A 132 -19.99 11.09 14.50
C MET A 132 -19.94 12.59 14.22
N VAL A 133 -20.73 13.03 13.25
CA VAL A 133 -20.86 14.43 12.86
C VAL A 133 -22.33 14.87 12.97
N GLN A 134 -22.53 16.09 13.45
CA GLN A 134 -23.83 16.71 13.57
C GLN A 134 -24.27 17.26 12.21
N ARG A 135 -25.48 16.90 11.78
CA ARG A 135 -26.14 17.36 10.56
C ARG A 135 -27.52 17.89 10.95
N GLY A 136 -27.64 19.21 11.09
CA GLY A 136 -28.83 19.82 11.68
C GLY A 136 -28.98 19.44 13.16
N GLN A 137 -30.13 18.90 13.53
CA GLN A 137 -30.41 18.45 14.90
C GLN A 137 -30.03 16.98 15.16
N ALA A 138 -29.51 16.27 14.16
CA ALA A 138 -29.21 14.85 14.25
C ALA A 138 -27.72 14.56 14.15
N TRP A 139 -27.27 13.51 14.84
CA TRP A 139 -25.93 12.96 14.76
C TRP A 139 -25.92 11.73 13.86
N ARG A 140 -24.88 11.60 13.02
CA ARG A 140 -24.68 10.47 12.10
C ARG A 140 -23.21 10.11 12.03
N PHE A 141 -22.91 8.83 11.81
CA PHE A 141 -21.55 8.39 11.51
C PHE A 141 -21.09 8.88 10.13
N ASP A 142 -19.83 9.31 10.03
CA ASP A 142 -19.20 9.60 8.74
C ASP A 142 -18.28 8.45 8.32
N ALA A 143 -18.87 7.46 7.63
CA ALA A 143 -18.14 6.29 7.13
C ALA A 143 -17.10 6.65 6.04
N ARG A 144 -17.27 7.78 5.33
CA ARG A 144 -16.27 8.19 4.32
C ARG A 144 -15.02 8.69 5.02
N GLU A 145 -15.22 9.56 6.02
CA GLU A 145 -14.12 10.04 6.84
C GLU A 145 -13.43 8.88 7.57
N GLY A 146 -14.18 7.94 8.12
CA GLY A 146 -13.59 6.77 8.77
C GLY A 146 -12.79 5.85 7.85
N ALA A 147 -13.20 5.72 6.58
CA ALA A 147 -12.41 5.00 5.59
C ALA A 147 -11.10 5.74 5.24
N GLN A 148 -11.14 7.06 5.15
CA GLN A 148 -9.96 7.88 4.91
C GLN A 148 -8.99 7.80 6.10
N GLU A 149 -9.48 7.93 7.33
CA GLU A 149 -8.65 7.82 8.53
C GLU A 149 -7.94 6.46 8.63
N LEU A 150 -8.62 5.36 8.29
CA LEU A 150 -7.98 4.03 8.24
C LEU A 150 -6.90 3.94 7.17
N LEU A 151 -7.11 4.57 6.02
CA LEU A 151 -6.12 4.67 4.97
C LEU A 151 -4.89 5.46 5.45
N ASP A 152 -5.12 6.61 6.08
CA ASP A 152 -4.07 7.50 6.60
C ASP A 152 -3.26 6.81 7.70
N ARG A 153 -3.90 6.08 8.62
CA ARG A 153 -3.21 5.26 9.64
C ARG A 153 -2.34 4.16 9.02
N ARG A 154 -2.83 3.51 7.95
CA ARG A 154 -2.04 2.49 7.24
C ARG A 154 -0.83 3.11 6.57
N ILE A 155 -1.00 4.24 5.89
CA ILE A 155 0.09 5.00 5.28
C ILE A 155 1.12 5.38 6.33
N GLY A 156 0.69 5.98 7.45
CA GLY A 156 1.59 6.38 8.53
C GLY A 156 2.37 5.20 9.12
N ARG A 157 1.71 4.06 9.35
CA ARG A 157 2.39 2.84 9.81
C ARG A 157 3.42 2.34 8.81
N ASN A 158 3.05 2.22 7.53
CA ASN A 158 3.95 1.78 6.49
C ASN A 158 5.19 2.68 6.35
N GLU A 159 5.00 4.01 6.49
CA GLU A 159 6.09 4.99 6.46
C GLU A 159 7.03 4.84 7.67
N LEU A 160 6.49 4.69 8.88
CA LEU A 160 7.29 4.43 10.09
C LEU A 160 8.06 3.10 10.00
N ASP A 161 7.39 2.03 9.55
CA ASP A 161 8.02 0.73 9.34
C ASP A 161 9.14 0.83 8.29
N THR A 162 8.95 1.62 7.24
CA THR A 162 9.96 1.86 6.20
C THR A 162 11.17 2.63 6.74
N ILE A 163 10.95 3.66 7.55
CA ILE A 163 12.03 4.41 8.21
C ILE A 163 12.85 3.46 9.11
N ALA A 164 12.18 2.63 9.91
CA ALA A 164 12.84 1.63 10.73
C ALA A 164 13.65 0.63 9.89
N ALA A 165 13.07 0.12 8.80
CA ALA A 165 13.75 -0.80 7.89
C ALA A 165 14.99 -0.17 7.23
N LEU A 166 14.93 1.11 6.85
CA LEU A 166 16.08 1.83 6.29
C LEU A 166 17.20 2.00 7.32
N ARG A 167 16.86 2.31 8.58
CA ARG A 167 17.83 2.38 9.68
C ARG A 167 18.49 1.02 9.90
N THR A 168 17.71 -0.07 9.97
CA THR A 168 18.24 -1.44 10.08
C THR A 168 19.09 -1.83 8.87
N LEU A 169 18.71 -1.45 7.65
CA LEU A 169 19.51 -1.74 6.45
C LEU A 169 20.91 -1.14 6.51
N VAL A 170 21.09 -0.01 7.19
CA VAL A 170 22.42 0.58 7.40
C VAL A 170 23.28 -0.32 8.29
N GLU A 171 22.72 -0.82 9.38
CA GLU A 171 23.40 -1.74 10.30
C GLU A 171 23.77 -3.06 9.61
N VAL A 172 22.83 -3.60 8.82
CA VAL A 172 23.00 -4.86 8.06
C VAL A 172 24.09 -4.71 6.99
N GLN A 173 24.15 -3.57 6.30
CA GLN A 173 25.22 -3.29 5.33
C GLN A 173 26.59 -3.22 6.00
N ASP A 174 26.65 -2.59 7.17
CA ASP A 174 27.86 -2.51 7.99
C ASP A 174 28.33 -3.89 8.48
N GLU A 175 27.42 -4.75 8.90
CA GLU A 175 27.71 -6.13 9.26
C GLU A 175 28.24 -6.91 8.05
N TYR A 176 27.58 -6.81 6.89
CA TYR A 176 28.04 -7.44 5.65
C TYR A 176 29.47 -7.01 5.33
N ALA A 177 29.76 -5.71 5.38
CA ALA A 177 31.07 -5.15 5.08
C ALA A 177 32.18 -5.63 6.03
N ARG A 178 31.84 -6.00 7.28
CA ARG A 178 32.77 -6.56 8.27
C ARG A 178 32.96 -8.07 8.13
N THR A 179 32.01 -8.76 7.51
CA THR A 179 31.94 -10.22 7.39
C THR A 179 32.14 -10.66 5.93
N ALA A 180 31.08 -11.04 5.22
CA ALA A 180 31.13 -11.56 3.85
C ALA A 180 31.73 -10.58 2.82
N GLY A 181 31.58 -9.28 3.06
CA GLY A 181 32.15 -8.21 2.24
C GLY A 181 33.62 -7.90 2.52
N ARG A 182 34.25 -8.59 3.47
CA ARG A 182 35.64 -8.32 3.86
C ARG A 182 36.64 -9.09 2.99
N GLN A 183 37.65 -8.37 2.47
CA GLN A 183 38.80 -8.96 1.78
C GLN A 183 40.10 -8.32 2.31
N GLY A 184 40.77 -9.03 3.23
CA GLY A 184 41.92 -8.48 3.94
C GLY A 184 41.54 -7.24 4.76
N ALA A 185 42.20 -6.12 4.45
CA ALA A 185 41.91 -4.81 5.06
C ALA A 185 40.73 -4.07 4.39
N LEU A 186 40.34 -4.46 3.17
CA LEU A 186 39.28 -3.81 2.42
C LEU A 186 37.91 -4.33 2.85
N ARG A 187 36.95 -3.41 2.95
CA ARG A 187 35.54 -3.69 3.19
C ARG A 187 34.73 -3.27 1.98
N SER A 188 33.75 -4.07 1.59
CA SER A 188 32.77 -3.70 0.57
C SER A 188 31.36 -3.98 1.05
N TYR A 189 30.45 -3.08 0.71
CA TYR A 189 29.02 -3.22 0.94
C TYR A 189 28.39 -4.17 -0.09
N ALA A 190 27.22 -4.70 0.24
CA ALA A 190 26.45 -5.53 -0.65
C ALA A 190 25.74 -4.67 -1.71
N ARG A 191 25.79 -5.13 -2.96
CA ARG A 191 25.13 -4.45 -4.10
C ARG A 191 23.66 -4.84 -4.27
N ARG A 192 23.20 -5.86 -3.54
CA ARG A 192 21.87 -6.46 -3.68
C ARG A 192 21.33 -6.92 -2.33
N PHE A 193 20.01 -6.86 -2.18
CA PHE A 193 19.35 -7.35 -0.97
C PHE A 193 19.39 -8.87 -0.85
N PHE A 194 19.21 -9.59 -1.98
CA PHE A 194 19.23 -11.06 -2.01
C PHE A 194 20.43 -11.55 -2.81
N SER A 195 21.20 -12.46 -2.23
CA SER A 195 22.33 -13.09 -2.91
C SER A 195 21.88 -13.91 -4.12
N THR A 196 22.79 -14.03 -5.09
CA THR A 196 22.68 -15.02 -6.16
C THR A 196 22.62 -16.43 -5.55
N PRO A 197 21.82 -17.37 -6.11
CA PRO A 197 21.78 -18.74 -5.58
C PRO A 197 23.18 -19.34 -5.39
N GLY A 198 23.44 -19.87 -4.20
CA GLY A 198 24.74 -20.45 -3.82
C GLY A 198 25.86 -19.44 -3.52
N GLN A 199 25.59 -18.13 -3.58
CA GLN A 199 26.56 -17.07 -3.31
C GLN A 199 26.23 -16.30 -2.02
N ARG A 200 27.20 -15.52 -1.53
CA ARG A 200 27.06 -14.58 -0.40
C ARG A 200 27.37 -13.14 -0.84
N ASP A 201 26.84 -12.76 -2.00
CA ASP A 201 27.06 -11.47 -2.67
C ASP A 201 25.94 -10.44 -2.44
N GLY A 202 24.99 -10.75 -1.55
CA GLY A 202 23.89 -9.90 -1.11
C GLY A 202 23.67 -9.95 0.40
N LEU A 203 22.73 -9.15 0.91
CA LEU A 203 22.45 -9.05 2.35
C LEU A 203 21.73 -10.29 2.92
N TYR A 204 21.03 -11.05 2.06
CA TYR A 204 20.32 -12.27 2.42
C TYR A 204 20.77 -13.48 1.61
N TRP A 205 21.03 -14.59 2.29
CA TRP A 205 21.16 -15.93 1.71
C TRP A 205 20.49 -16.96 2.62
N ALA A 206 20.07 -18.09 2.04
CA ALA A 206 19.56 -19.21 2.83
C ALA A 206 20.73 -19.89 3.54
N THR A 207 20.51 -20.32 4.77
CA THR A 207 21.52 -20.96 5.64
C THR A 207 20.90 -22.21 6.25
N ASP A 208 21.66 -23.29 6.28
CA ASP A 208 21.27 -24.53 6.95
C ASP A 208 21.43 -24.40 8.47
N GLU A 209 20.85 -25.35 9.23
CA GLU A 209 21.00 -25.39 10.69
C GLU A 209 22.49 -25.43 11.09
N GLY A 210 22.89 -24.51 11.98
CA GLY A 210 24.26 -24.40 12.46
C GLY A 210 25.19 -23.52 11.61
N GLU A 211 24.76 -23.07 10.42
CA GLU A 211 25.50 -22.05 9.68
C GLU A 211 25.26 -20.64 10.21
N ALA A 212 26.26 -19.76 10.08
CA ALA A 212 26.11 -18.35 10.41
C ALA A 212 25.02 -17.71 9.52
N PRO A 213 23.97 -17.07 10.10
CA PRO A 213 22.88 -16.50 9.34
C PRO A 213 23.34 -15.35 8.44
N SER A 214 22.55 -15.05 7.41
CA SER A 214 22.76 -13.83 6.63
C SER A 214 22.41 -12.58 7.46
N PRO A 215 23.08 -11.43 7.27
CA PRO A 215 22.81 -10.20 8.01
C PRO A 215 21.36 -9.73 7.92
N LEU A 216 20.71 -9.91 6.77
CA LEU A 216 19.28 -9.57 6.58
C LEU A 216 18.35 -10.69 7.07
N GLY A 217 18.88 -11.83 7.52
CA GLY A 217 18.14 -13.00 7.95
C GLY A 217 17.03 -12.68 8.94
N PRO A 218 17.29 -11.95 10.04
CA PRO A 218 16.27 -11.55 11.00
C PRO A 218 15.16 -10.70 10.37
N LEU A 219 15.51 -9.70 9.54
CA LEU A 219 14.52 -8.85 8.87
C LEU A 219 13.70 -9.63 7.83
N ALA A 220 14.33 -10.56 7.11
CA ALA A 220 13.66 -11.43 6.14
C ALA A 220 12.75 -12.47 6.82
N ALA A 221 13.11 -12.95 8.02
CA ALA A 221 12.26 -13.80 8.83
C ALA A 221 11.00 -13.05 9.30
N ALA A 222 11.18 -11.84 9.86
CA ALA A 222 10.06 -10.97 10.22
C ALA A 222 9.18 -10.60 9.01
N ALA A 223 9.79 -10.39 7.83
CA ALA A 223 9.07 -10.19 6.58
C ALA A 223 8.24 -11.43 6.19
N SER A 224 8.82 -12.64 6.33
CA SER A 224 8.10 -13.88 6.04
C SER A 224 6.93 -14.13 6.99
N GLU A 225 7.08 -13.83 8.29
CA GLU A 225 5.99 -13.88 9.28
C GLU A 225 4.86 -12.89 8.93
N GLY A 226 5.21 -11.73 8.36
CA GLY A 226 4.26 -10.76 7.80
C GLY A 226 3.64 -11.15 6.45
N GLY A 227 3.95 -12.34 5.91
CA GLY A 227 3.42 -12.83 4.62
C GLY A 227 4.20 -12.37 3.38
N TYR A 228 5.35 -11.72 3.54
CA TYR A 228 6.21 -11.27 2.44
C TYR A 228 7.15 -12.40 1.99
N ALA A 229 6.65 -13.32 1.16
CA ALA A 229 7.43 -14.46 0.67
C ALA A 229 8.45 -14.10 -0.44
N ARG A 230 9.48 -14.95 -0.57
CA ARG A 230 10.62 -14.80 -1.52
C ARG A 230 10.18 -14.95 -2.99
N ARG A 231 10.93 -14.28 -3.88
CA ARG A 231 10.75 -14.13 -5.33
C ARG A 231 11.08 -15.40 -6.15
N GLY A 232 10.35 -15.63 -7.24
CA GLY A 232 10.81 -16.39 -8.42
C GLY A 232 11.44 -15.49 -9.52
N PRO A 233 12.37 -16.00 -10.37
CA PRO A 233 12.96 -15.22 -11.45
C PRO A 233 11.89 -14.60 -12.37
N GLY A 234 11.98 -13.29 -12.64
CA GLY A 234 11.04 -12.58 -13.52
C GLY A 234 9.81 -11.94 -12.87
N GLU A 235 9.53 -12.19 -11.58
CA GLU A 235 8.43 -11.51 -10.87
C GLU A 235 8.74 -10.04 -10.55
N ALA A 236 7.69 -9.20 -10.54
CA ALA A 236 7.76 -7.80 -10.15
C ALA A 236 8.24 -7.65 -8.69
N PRO A 237 8.92 -6.53 -8.34
CA PRO A 237 9.33 -6.26 -6.95
C PRO A 237 8.14 -6.36 -5.99
N ARG A 238 8.27 -7.20 -4.94
CA ARG A 238 7.25 -7.28 -3.89
C ARG A 238 7.48 -6.15 -2.88
N PRO A 239 6.45 -5.35 -2.59
CA PRO A 239 6.56 -4.33 -1.56
C PRO A 239 6.78 -4.96 -0.18
N PHE A 240 7.67 -4.39 0.62
CA PHE A 240 7.83 -4.68 2.05
C PHE A 240 7.17 -3.54 2.81
N HIS A 241 6.16 -3.85 3.65
CA HIS A 241 5.30 -2.83 4.29
C HIS A 241 4.74 -1.79 3.31
N GLY A 242 4.41 -2.20 2.08
CA GLY A 242 3.88 -1.29 1.07
C GLY A 242 4.92 -0.42 0.36
N TYR A 243 6.22 -0.66 0.58
CA TYR A 243 7.33 0.09 -0.03
C TYR A 243 8.24 -0.78 -0.89
N LEU A 244 8.74 -0.19 -1.98
CA LEU A 244 9.71 -0.77 -2.88
C LEU A 244 11.08 -0.17 -2.60
N PHE A 245 12.08 -1.04 -2.44
CA PHE A 245 13.45 -0.65 -2.07
C PHE A 245 14.40 -0.87 -3.24
N ARG A 246 15.33 0.06 -3.45
CA ARG A 246 16.38 -0.04 -4.47
C ARG A 246 17.72 0.44 -3.93
N MET A 247 18.75 -0.38 -4.13
CA MET A 247 20.15 0.01 -3.87
C MET A 247 20.60 1.05 -4.90
N LEU A 248 21.29 2.09 -4.45
CA LEU A 248 21.92 3.10 -5.29
C LEU A 248 23.44 2.97 -5.18
N GLU A 249 24.13 3.10 -6.31
CA GLU A 249 25.56 2.79 -6.43
C GLU A 249 26.44 4.04 -6.48
N GLY A 250 25.90 5.21 -6.12
CA GLY A 250 26.64 6.47 -6.03
C GLY A 250 25.81 7.59 -5.41
N GLN A 251 26.45 8.74 -5.23
CA GLN A 251 25.85 9.98 -4.74
C GLN A 251 26.05 11.15 -5.71
N GLY A 252 25.09 12.07 -5.68
CA GLY A 252 25.07 13.29 -6.48
C GLY A 252 25.67 14.50 -5.76
N PRO A 253 25.69 15.67 -6.43
CA PRO A 253 26.37 16.87 -5.94
C PRO A 253 25.74 17.48 -4.67
N ALA A 254 24.46 17.25 -4.38
CA ALA A 254 23.82 17.74 -3.16
C ALA A 254 24.07 16.84 -1.94
N ALA A 255 24.66 15.66 -2.12
CA ALA A 255 25.05 14.81 -1.02
C ALA A 255 26.28 15.34 -0.27
N ARG A 256 26.33 15.10 1.05
CA ARG A 256 27.52 15.37 1.84
C ARG A 256 28.70 14.53 1.31
N GLY A 257 29.79 15.21 0.95
CA GLY A 257 30.95 14.59 0.30
C GLY A 257 30.99 14.77 -1.23
N GLY A 258 29.97 15.38 -1.83
CA GLY A 258 29.91 15.69 -3.26
C GLY A 258 29.62 14.47 -4.12
N GLU A 259 29.74 14.64 -5.44
CA GLU A 259 29.47 13.59 -6.40
C GLU A 259 30.52 12.46 -6.32
N MET A 260 30.06 11.21 -6.22
CA MET A 260 30.95 10.04 -6.09
C MET A 260 30.26 8.75 -6.52
N ASP A 261 30.99 7.90 -7.24
CA ASP A 261 30.59 6.50 -7.45
C ASP A 261 31.04 5.63 -6.27
N TYR A 262 30.14 4.77 -5.79
CA TYR A 262 30.45 3.86 -4.70
C TYR A 262 31.13 2.58 -5.16
N VAL A 263 31.04 2.25 -6.45
CA VAL A 263 31.57 1.01 -7.02
C VAL A 263 32.90 1.25 -7.72
N VAL A 264 33.94 0.56 -7.26
CA VAL A 264 35.29 0.58 -7.84
C VAL A 264 35.71 -0.87 -8.11
N ASN A 265 36.15 -1.16 -9.34
CA ASN A 265 36.53 -2.52 -9.77
C ASN A 265 35.46 -3.59 -9.44
N GLY A 266 34.19 -3.24 -9.63
CA GLY A 266 33.04 -4.12 -9.36
C GLY A 266 32.66 -4.29 -7.89
N ARG A 267 33.42 -3.69 -6.96
CA ARG A 267 33.19 -3.74 -5.51
C ARG A 267 32.63 -2.42 -5.00
N MET A 268 31.60 -2.48 -4.18
CA MET A 268 30.97 -1.29 -3.58
C MET A 268 31.73 -0.87 -2.32
N ILE A 269 32.76 -0.02 -2.47
CA ILE A 269 33.69 0.38 -1.39
C ILE A 269 33.56 1.84 -0.98
N GLY A 270 32.99 2.70 -1.84
CA GLY A 270 32.84 4.14 -1.58
C GLY A 270 31.62 4.49 -0.70
N GLY A 271 30.81 3.50 -0.34
CA GLY A 271 29.57 3.68 0.42
C GLY A 271 28.44 2.84 -0.17
N PHE A 272 27.22 3.08 0.30
CA PHE A 272 25.99 2.61 -0.31
C PHE A 272 24.89 3.63 -0.06
N ALA A 273 23.79 3.51 -0.78
CA ALA A 273 22.55 4.19 -0.45
C ALA A 273 21.33 3.36 -0.87
N VAL A 274 20.19 3.67 -0.27
CA VAL A 274 18.91 3.02 -0.55
C VAL A 274 17.84 4.07 -0.78
N LEU A 275 17.08 3.89 -1.86
CA LEU A 275 15.82 4.58 -2.12
C LEU A 275 14.67 3.66 -1.74
N ALA A 276 13.72 4.16 -0.95
CA ALA A 276 12.43 3.52 -0.73
C ALA A 276 11.29 4.40 -1.28
N ILE A 277 10.40 3.81 -2.06
CA ILE A 277 9.23 4.50 -2.61
C ILE A 277 7.95 3.71 -2.29
N PRO A 278 6.81 4.39 -2.12
CA PRO A 278 5.54 3.69 -1.97
C PRO A 278 5.27 2.86 -3.23
N ALA A 279 4.85 1.61 -3.03
CA ALA A 279 4.36 0.76 -4.11
C ALA A 279 3.19 1.41 -4.87
N GLN A 280 2.33 2.14 -4.14
CA GLN A 280 1.26 2.94 -4.70
C GLN A 280 1.10 4.24 -3.90
N TYR A 281 1.42 5.37 -4.55
CA TYR A 281 1.26 6.70 -3.98
C TYR A 281 -0.19 6.95 -3.52
N GLY A 282 -0.36 7.48 -2.31
CA GLY A 282 -1.67 7.75 -1.72
C GLY A 282 -2.42 6.52 -1.22
N VAL A 283 -1.83 5.33 -1.33
CA VAL A 283 -2.46 4.07 -0.89
C VAL A 283 -1.58 3.29 0.07
N SER A 284 -0.33 3.07 -0.31
CA SER A 284 0.67 2.37 0.51
C SER A 284 1.61 3.33 1.23
N GLY A 285 1.73 4.57 0.73
CA GLY A 285 2.53 5.64 1.31
C GLY A 285 2.43 6.93 0.50
N ILE A 286 2.90 8.04 1.07
CA ILE A 286 2.99 9.36 0.43
C ILE A 286 4.46 9.76 0.26
N GLN A 287 5.26 9.57 1.29
CA GLN A 287 6.68 9.94 1.30
C GLN A 287 7.53 8.92 0.57
N SER A 288 8.54 9.39 -0.14
CA SER A 288 9.70 8.59 -0.57
C SER A 288 10.88 8.88 0.34
N PHE A 289 11.76 7.91 0.52
CA PHE A 289 12.86 7.99 1.48
C PHE A 289 14.21 7.68 0.85
N LEU A 290 15.25 8.37 1.32
CA LEU A 290 16.64 8.12 0.98
C LEU A 290 17.46 7.93 2.25
N VAL A 291 18.37 6.96 2.24
CA VAL A 291 19.40 6.82 3.26
C VAL A 291 20.72 6.46 2.59
N SER A 292 21.83 6.96 3.11
CA SER A 292 23.17 6.53 2.72
C SER A 292 23.86 5.79 3.86
N HIS A 293 25.06 5.30 3.61
CA HIS A 293 25.96 4.74 4.64
C HIS A 293 26.20 5.65 5.86
N GLN A 294 25.84 6.94 5.78
CA GLN A 294 25.92 7.89 6.90
C GLN A 294 24.75 7.75 7.89
N GLY A 295 23.73 6.93 7.59
CA GLY A 295 22.62 6.62 8.51
C GLY A 295 21.49 7.64 8.54
N GLN A 296 21.70 8.87 8.04
CA GLN A 296 20.65 9.89 8.01
C GLN A 296 19.57 9.55 6.97
N VAL A 297 18.33 9.41 7.42
CA VAL A 297 17.16 9.22 6.55
C VAL A 297 16.60 10.59 6.14
N TYR A 298 16.35 10.73 4.85
CA TYR A 298 15.68 11.87 4.22
C TYR A 298 14.34 11.43 3.66
N GLN A 299 13.37 12.35 3.62
CA GLN A 299 12.06 12.14 3.02
C GLN A 299 11.70 13.24 2.03
N ALA A 300 10.95 12.89 1.00
CA ALA A 300 10.34 13.82 0.06
C ALA A 300 9.02 13.26 -0.47
N ASN A 301 8.02 14.14 -0.59
CA ASN A 301 6.79 13.81 -1.30
C ASN A 301 6.99 14.07 -2.80
N LEU A 302 7.15 13.01 -3.59
CA LEU A 302 7.32 13.07 -5.05
C LEU A 302 5.98 13.13 -5.81
N GLY A 303 4.85 13.13 -5.10
CA GLY A 303 3.51 13.28 -5.66
C GLY A 303 2.99 12.06 -6.43
N PRO A 304 1.87 12.20 -7.15
CA PRO A 304 1.24 11.10 -7.90
C PRO A 304 2.14 10.42 -8.94
N GLN A 305 3.19 11.10 -9.40
CA GLN A 305 4.16 10.57 -10.37
C GLN A 305 5.37 9.88 -9.71
N THR A 306 5.32 9.59 -8.41
CA THR A 306 6.40 8.95 -7.64
C THR A 306 7.07 7.80 -8.38
N ALA A 307 6.30 6.83 -8.91
CA ALA A 307 6.87 5.66 -9.60
C ALA A 307 7.63 6.00 -10.90
N GLN A 308 7.26 7.10 -11.59
CA GLN A 308 7.95 7.56 -12.78
C GLN A 308 9.22 8.34 -12.41
N ILE A 309 9.10 9.30 -11.48
CA ILE A 309 10.20 10.13 -10.99
C ILE A 309 11.30 9.24 -10.40
N ALA A 310 10.91 8.25 -9.59
CA ALA A 310 11.84 7.33 -8.96
C ALA A 310 12.72 6.59 -9.96
N ARG A 311 12.26 6.31 -11.19
CA ARG A 311 13.12 5.64 -12.20
C ARG A 311 14.37 6.46 -12.51
N GLY A 312 14.27 7.79 -12.50
CA GLY A 312 15.38 8.71 -12.72
C GLY A 312 16.30 8.92 -11.50
N ILE A 313 15.87 8.52 -10.30
CA ILE A 313 16.68 8.66 -9.07
C ILE A 313 17.70 7.53 -8.98
N THR A 314 18.80 7.62 -9.73
CA THR A 314 19.83 6.57 -9.78
C THR A 314 20.94 6.76 -8.74
N ARG A 315 20.99 7.90 -8.06
CA ARG A 315 22.00 8.27 -7.08
C ARG A 315 21.37 8.90 -5.84
N PHE A 316 22.06 8.77 -4.71
CA PHE A 316 21.72 9.46 -3.47
C PHE A 316 22.02 10.94 -3.61
N ASP A 317 20.98 11.76 -3.69
CA ASP A 317 21.12 13.20 -3.93
C ASP A 317 20.00 13.95 -3.20
N PRO A 318 20.09 14.10 -1.85
CA PRO A 318 19.06 14.77 -1.05
C PRO A 318 19.11 16.30 -1.23
N GLY A 319 18.86 16.75 -2.45
CA GLY A 319 18.80 18.16 -2.83
C GLY A 319 17.48 18.85 -2.44
N PRO A 320 17.13 19.99 -3.08
CA PRO A 320 15.91 20.71 -2.79
C PRO A 320 14.65 19.81 -2.81
N GLY A 321 13.83 19.92 -1.78
CA GLY A 321 12.61 19.11 -1.61
C GLY A 321 12.80 17.85 -0.75
N TRP A 322 14.04 17.45 -0.46
CA TRP A 322 14.34 16.43 0.55
C TRP A 322 14.56 17.09 1.91
N VAL A 323 13.94 16.52 2.93
CA VAL A 323 14.10 16.97 4.33
C VAL A 323 14.53 15.79 5.20
N VAL A 324 15.27 16.09 6.26
CA VAL A 324 15.65 15.08 7.26
C VAL A 324 14.39 14.55 7.96
N VAL A 325 14.29 13.22 8.08
CA VAL A 325 13.28 12.58 8.94
C VAL A 325 13.66 12.89 10.39
N PRO A 326 12.75 13.47 11.21
CA PRO A 326 13.00 13.69 12.63
C PRO A 326 13.34 12.39 13.37
N GLU A 327 14.11 12.49 14.45
CA GLU A 327 14.46 11.33 15.28
C GLU A 327 13.23 10.66 15.91
#